data_AF-A0A7K6IMU6-F1
#
_entry.id   AF-A0A7K6IMU6-F1
#
_cell.length_a   1.000
_cell.length_b   1.000
_cell.length_c   1.000
_cell.angle_alpha   90.00
_cell.angle_beta   90.00
_cell.angle_gamma   90.00
#
_symmetry.space_group_name_H-M   'P 1'
#
loop_
_entity.id
_entity.type
_entity.pdbx_description
1 polymer ?
#
loop_
_entity_poly.entity_id
_entity_poly.type
_entity_poly.pdbx_seq_one_letter_code
_entity_poly.pdbx_strand_id
1 'polypeptide(L)'
;PLPRRFLTSKEQFHAYLRAGGEEEEGGKEEKKEEEQDSSSQSEPPAKRVKAEELSQDGESQGNAGEEEKERPEKKRARGQNKSRPCMKPNCYEQSRLCPSVTQGCAGQCHFGPRCRFLHDVSEYLAGKPADLGQRCVLFDTFGRCPYGVTCRFGRAHLGDAHQNLVNAALAQQWEGKLLVRNGLSKDLQQQLRKRKFSFRKAEEFLRGLHGGKGGKATGGSAQVSNCTAAQEGLGDSPNSQGAEDAPSIPTLGPLTDEDVTKLRPCEKKKLEIQGKLYLAPLTTCGNLPFRRICKRFGADVTCGEMAVCTNLLQGQSSEWALLKRHHTEDIFGVQLEGAFPDTMTKCAELLNRTIDVDFVDINVGCPIDLVYKKGGGCALMTRSNKFEQIVRGMNSVLDVPLTVKIRTGVQEKINVAHKIIPRIREWGASMVTLHGRSREQRYTRSADWEYIAECARIASPMPLFGNGDILSYEDANRAMQMGVSGIMIARQVPVGALIKPWLFTEIKEQRHWDISSSERFDILKDFTNYGLEHWGSDTQGVEKTRKFLLEWLSFLCRYIPVGLLEHLPQRINERPPYYLGRDYLETLMASQNVDDWIKISELLLGPVPPSFTFLPKHKANSYR
;
A
#
# COMPACT_ATOMS: atom_id res chain seq x y z
N PRO A 1 22.80 -15.00 -10.98
CA PRO A 1 21.40 -15.34 -11.33
C PRO A 1 21.16 -15.48 -12.84
N LEU A 2 21.96 -14.84 -13.71
CA LEU A 2 21.81 -14.91 -15.17
C LEU A 2 23.07 -15.52 -15.81
N PRO A 3 22.93 -16.40 -16.82
CA PRO A 3 24.04 -16.85 -17.64
C PRO A 3 24.80 -15.69 -18.29
N ARG A 4 26.13 -15.81 -18.43
CA ARG A 4 27.00 -14.76 -18.98
C ARG A 4 26.53 -14.18 -20.32
N ARG A 5 25.90 -15.00 -21.18
CA ARG A 5 25.41 -14.60 -22.50
C ARG A 5 24.35 -13.49 -22.51
N PHE A 6 23.61 -13.31 -21.40
CA PHE A 6 22.56 -12.28 -21.31
C PHE A 6 23.05 -11.02 -20.61
N LEU A 7 24.19 -11.07 -19.93
CA LEU A 7 24.73 -9.94 -19.19
C LEU A 7 25.30 -8.91 -20.16
N THR A 8 25.06 -7.63 -19.88
CA THR A 8 25.57 -6.52 -20.69
C THR A 8 26.06 -5.39 -19.78
N SER A 9 26.87 -4.47 -20.32
CA SER A 9 27.23 -3.24 -19.60
C SER A 9 26.04 -2.28 -19.55
N LYS A 10 26.09 -1.32 -18.62
CA LYS A 10 25.05 -0.29 -18.51
C LYS A 10 24.99 0.55 -19.80
N GLU A 11 26.14 0.84 -20.39
CA GLU A 11 26.30 1.66 -21.59
C GLU A 11 25.66 0.96 -22.79
N GLN A 12 25.96 -0.33 -22.99
CA GLN A 12 25.41 -1.16 -24.05
C GLN A 12 23.90 -1.37 -23.88
N PHE A 13 23.43 -1.63 -22.66
CA PHE A 13 22.00 -1.74 -22.35
C PHE A 13 21.22 -0.49 -22.80
N HIS A 14 21.71 0.69 -22.43
CA HIS A 14 21.03 1.93 -22.81
C HIS A 14 21.26 2.31 -24.28
N ALA A 15 22.36 1.87 -24.92
CA ALA A 15 22.56 2.04 -26.36
C ALA A 15 21.53 1.23 -27.16
N TYR A 16 21.36 -0.05 -26.81
CA TYR A 16 20.34 -0.91 -27.41
C TYR A 16 18.93 -0.34 -27.30
N LEU A 17 18.58 0.21 -26.12
CA LEU A 17 17.27 0.86 -25.93
C LEU A 17 17.09 2.16 -26.75
N ARG A 18 18.17 2.91 -26.99
CA ARG A 18 18.15 4.10 -27.87
C ARG A 18 18.06 3.73 -29.34
N ALA A 19 18.69 2.63 -29.76
CA ALA A 19 18.63 2.10 -31.11
C ALA A 19 17.32 1.39 -31.45
N GLY A 20 16.32 1.38 -30.56
CA GLY A 20 15.03 0.73 -30.82
C GLY A 20 15.09 -0.80 -30.89
N GLY A 21 16.18 -1.39 -30.41
CA GLY A 21 16.40 -2.84 -30.46
C GLY A 21 17.16 -3.34 -31.69
N GLU A 22 17.61 -2.43 -32.55
CA GLU A 22 18.56 -2.76 -33.62
C GLU A 22 19.97 -2.88 -33.03
N GLU A 23 20.64 -4.00 -33.27
CA GLU A 23 22.07 -4.10 -33.00
C GLU A 23 22.79 -3.22 -34.03
N GLU A 24 23.73 -2.37 -33.61
CA GLU A 24 24.61 -1.68 -34.54
C GLU A 24 25.44 -2.76 -35.28
N GLU A 25 25.01 -3.15 -36.48
CA GLU A 25 25.89 -3.80 -37.45
C GLU A 25 26.97 -2.79 -37.86
N GLY A 26 28.08 -2.74 -37.12
CA GLY A 26 29.04 -1.65 -37.28
C GLY A 26 30.39 -1.86 -36.60
N GLY A 27 31.02 -3.01 -36.81
CA GLY A 27 32.39 -3.26 -36.38
C GLY A 27 32.97 -4.55 -36.93
N LYS A 28 33.09 -4.67 -38.26
CA LYS A 28 34.02 -5.63 -38.86
C LYS A 28 35.43 -5.22 -38.42
N GLU A 29 35.98 -5.87 -37.39
CA GLU A 29 37.42 -5.93 -37.23
C GLU A 29 37.97 -6.74 -38.41
N GLU A 30 38.46 -6.03 -39.42
CA GLU A 30 39.33 -6.59 -40.43
C GLU A 30 40.54 -7.20 -39.72
N LYS A 31 40.66 -8.52 -39.79
CA LYS A 31 41.93 -9.21 -39.59
C LYS A 31 42.92 -8.67 -40.62
N LYS A 32 43.85 -7.82 -40.19
CA LYS A 32 45.14 -7.67 -40.85
C LYS A 32 46.17 -8.40 -40.01
N GLU A 33 46.58 -9.55 -40.53
CA GLU A 33 47.84 -10.19 -40.18
C GLU A 33 48.97 -9.29 -40.73
N GLU A 34 49.79 -8.74 -39.84
CA GLU A 34 51.19 -8.42 -40.14
C GLU A 34 52.04 -8.94 -38.98
N GLU A 35 52.83 -9.96 -39.30
CA GLU A 35 53.88 -10.55 -38.47
C GLU A 35 55.19 -9.75 -38.57
N GLN A 36 56.00 -9.86 -37.50
CA GLN A 36 57.44 -9.56 -37.35
C GLN A 36 57.81 -8.07 -37.14
N ASP A 37 58.70 -7.67 -36.22
CA ASP A 37 59.69 -8.39 -35.42
C ASP A 37 60.08 -7.58 -34.16
N SER A 38 60.63 -8.31 -33.20
CA SER A 38 61.33 -7.99 -31.95
C SER A 38 61.99 -6.62 -31.72
N SER A 39 61.86 -6.09 -30.50
CA SER A 39 62.96 -6.13 -29.48
C SER A 39 62.64 -5.33 -28.20
N SER A 40 62.96 -5.95 -27.04
CA SER A 40 63.36 -5.41 -25.72
C SER A 40 62.63 -4.19 -25.09
N GLN A 41 62.25 -4.12 -23.80
CA GLN A 41 62.60 -4.86 -22.60
C GLN A 41 61.65 -4.42 -21.44
N SER A 42 61.53 -5.29 -20.42
CA SER A 42 61.11 -5.08 -19.02
C SER A 42 59.66 -5.47 -18.59
N GLU A 43 59.60 -6.64 -17.95
CA GLU A 43 58.61 -7.14 -16.97
C GLU A 43 59.26 -7.09 -15.56
N PRO A 44 58.60 -7.44 -14.42
CA PRO A 44 57.20 -7.39 -13.94
C PRO A 44 57.20 -6.86 -12.44
N PRO A 45 56.38 -7.26 -11.42
CA PRO A 45 55.08 -7.94 -11.31
C PRO A 45 54.05 -7.31 -10.32
N ALA A 46 52.91 -8.00 -10.17
CA ALA A 46 51.75 -7.81 -9.29
C ALA A 46 52.02 -7.62 -7.78
N LYS A 47 51.04 -7.05 -7.05
CA LYS A 47 50.84 -7.29 -5.61
C LYS A 47 49.37 -7.35 -5.19
N ARG A 48 48.95 -8.56 -4.80
CA ARG A 48 47.93 -8.86 -3.76
C ARG A 48 48.41 -8.31 -2.42
N VAL A 49 47.49 -7.91 -1.53
CA VAL A 49 47.69 -8.01 -0.08
C VAL A 49 46.43 -8.56 0.59
N LYS A 50 46.70 -9.39 1.60
CA LYS A 50 45.90 -10.40 2.30
C LYS A 50 45.39 -9.86 3.64
N ALA A 51 44.42 -10.56 4.23
CA ALA A 51 43.97 -10.42 5.62
C ALA A 51 45.01 -10.95 6.62
N GLU A 52 44.91 -10.56 7.90
CA GLU A 52 45.08 -11.41 9.10
C GLU A 52 44.75 -10.65 10.42
N GLU A 53 44.56 -11.45 11.47
CA GLU A 53 43.84 -11.24 12.74
C GLU A 53 44.79 -11.21 13.97
N LEU A 54 44.27 -10.78 15.15
CA LEU A 54 44.75 -10.98 16.55
C LEU A 54 46.02 -10.15 16.95
N SER A 55 46.21 -9.56 18.14
CA SER A 55 45.94 -10.00 19.53
C SER A 55 46.06 -8.86 20.59
N GLN A 56 45.58 -9.19 21.79
CA GLN A 56 45.64 -8.66 23.18
C GLN A 56 46.75 -7.70 23.72
N ASP A 57 46.30 -6.96 24.75
CA ASP A 57 46.93 -6.49 26.03
C ASP A 57 47.93 -5.31 26.11
N GLY A 58 47.67 -4.43 27.11
CA GLY A 58 48.71 -3.86 27.98
C GLY A 58 48.98 -2.33 27.94
N GLU A 59 48.50 -1.62 28.96
CA GLU A 59 48.99 -0.40 29.67
C GLU A 59 50.26 0.32 29.11
N SER A 60 50.36 1.65 28.97
CA SER A 60 50.39 2.67 30.05
C SER A 60 50.79 4.08 29.50
N GLN A 61 50.25 5.12 30.17
CA GLN A 61 50.75 6.49 30.45
C GLN A 61 51.48 7.37 29.39
N GLY A 62 51.04 8.64 29.28
CA GLY A 62 51.96 9.77 29.05
C GLY A 62 51.47 10.96 28.20
N ASN A 63 50.79 11.91 28.85
CA ASN A 63 50.81 13.37 28.64
C ASN A 63 50.60 14.06 27.26
N ALA A 64 49.48 14.79 27.21
CA ALA A 64 49.33 16.24 26.96
C ALA A 64 49.85 16.88 25.66
N GLY A 65 48.91 17.40 24.87
CA GLY A 65 49.11 18.37 23.79
C GLY A 65 47.84 18.54 22.96
N GLU A 66 47.04 19.56 23.29
CA GLU A 66 45.76 19.87 22.66
C GLU A 66 45.92 20.34 21.20
N GLU A 67 45.28 19.64 20.26
CA GLU A 67 44.79 20.21 19.00
C GLU A 67 43.36 19.72 18.78
N GLU A 68 42.40 20.65 18.84
CA GLU A 68 40.99 20.41 18.53
C GLU A 68 40.82 19.94 17.08
N LYS A 69 40.68 18.62 16.87
CA LYS A 69 40.08 18.07 15.65
C LYS A 69 38.57 17.91 15.87
N GLU A 70 37.81 18.73 15.15
CA GLU A 70 36.36 18.62 15.01
C GLU A 70 35.94 17.15 14.80
N ARG A 71 35.11 16.64 15.71
CA ARG A 71 34.46 15.34 15.54
C ARG A 71 33.54 15.43 14.32
N PRO A 72 33.63 14.52 13.33
CA PRO A 72 32.72 14.56 12.21
C PRO A 72 31.29 14.34 12.74
N GLU A 73 30.44 15.34 12.56
CA GLU A 73 29.03 15.27 12.89
C GLU A 73 28.45 13.98 12.28
N LYS A 74 28.02 13.04 13.13
CA LYS A 74 27.16 11.94 12.70
C LYS A 74 25.91 12.56 12.10
N LYS A 75 25.87 12.69 10.78
CA LYS A 75 24.70 13.15 10.02
C LYS A 75 23.51 12.29 10.44
N ARG A 76 22.68 12.83 11.34
CA ARG A 76 21.39 12.23 11.73
C ARG A 76 20.67 11.84 10.45
N ALA A 77 20.26 10.58 10.33
CA ALA A 77 19.54 10.09 9.17
C ALA A 77 18.25 10.93 8.98
N ARG A 78 18.34 11.92 8.08
CA ARG A 78 17.24 12.84 7.75
C ARG A 78 16.18 12.05 6.97
N GLY A 79 14.92 12.21 7.35
CA GLY A 79 13.79 11.47 6.77
C GLY A 79 13.70 11.56 5.24
N GLN A 80 13.33 10.44 4.61
CA GLN A 80 13.16 10.30 3.17
C GLN A 80 11.91 11.10 2.71
N ASN A 81 12.01 11.83 1.59
CA ASN A 81 10.93 12.58 0.90
C ASN A 81 10.68 14.06 1.30
N LYS A 82 11.73 14.88 1.49
CA LYS A 82 11.56 16.36 1.61
C LYS A 82 11.67 17.14 0.29
N SER A 83 12.23 16.56 -0.76
CA SER A 83 12.53 17.24 -2.04
C SER A 83 11.53 16.92 -3.15
N ARG A 84 10.30 16.48 -2.82
CA ARG A 84 9.28 16.28 -3.85
C ARG A 84 8.66 17.65 -4.15
N PRO A 85 8.71 18.15 -5.39
CA PRO A 85 7.90 19.29 -5.76
C PRO A 85 6.45 18.96 -5.41
N CYS A 86 5.76 19.87 -4.70
CA CYS A 86 4.31 19.81 -4.64
C CYS A 86 3.83 20.11 -6.06
N MET A 87 3.67 19.07 -6.87
CA MET A 87 2.94 19.18 -8.11
C MET A 87 1.50 19.46 -7.74
N LYS A 88 1.20 20.75 -7.57
CA LYS A 88 -0.16 21.22 -7.75
C LYS A 88 -0.55 20.78 -9.17
N PRO A 89 -1.69 20.11 -9.35
CA PRO A 89 -2.21 19.86 -10.68
C PRO A 89 -2.53 21.22 -11.31
N ASN A 90 -1.53 21.87 -11.87
CA ASN A 90 -1.68 23.12 -12.56
C ASN A 90 -2.38 22.78 -13.88
N CYS A 91 -3.69 23.06 -13.89
CA CYS A 91 -4.47 23.33 -15.08
C CYS A 91 -4.44 22.22 -16.15
N TYR A 92 -5.08 21.08 -15.87
CA TYR A 92 -5.31 20.07 -16.92
C TYR A 92 -6.13 20.62 -18.11
N GLU A 93 -6.92 21.67 -17.89
CA GLU A 93 -7.67 22.41 -18.91
C GLU A 93 -7.81 23.87 -18.45
N GLN A 94 -7.41 24.82 -19.31
CA GLN A 94 -7.59 26.26 -19.07
C GLN A 94 -9.09 26.64 -19.09
N SER A 95 -9.89 25.91 -19.86
CA SER A 95 -11.33 26.12 -20.01
C SER A 95 -12.06 24.79 -19.83
N ARG A 96 -12.77 24.63 -18.71
CA ARG A 96 -13.53 23.40 -18.39
C ARG A 96 -14.98 23.54 -18.85
N LEU A 97 -15.54 22.45 -19.36
CA LEU A 97 -16.97 22.37 -19.65
C LEU A 97 -17.80 22.46 -18.36
N CYS A 98 -18.95 23.11 -18.44
CA CYS A 98 -19.88 23.22 -17.32
C CYS A 98 -20.40 21.81 -16.92
N PRO A 99 -20.39 21.45 -15.62
CA PRO A 99 -20.92 20.16 -15.17
C PRO A 99 -22.36 19.90 -15.62
N SER A 100 -23.20 20.94 -15.65
CA SER A 100 -24.59 20.82 -16.15
C SER A 100 -24.65 20.45 -17.63
N VAL A 101 -23.69 20.90 -18.44
CA VAL A 101 -23.59 20.53 -19.87
C VAL A 101 -23.09 19.09 -20.01
N THR A 102 -22.07 18.69 -19.23
CA THR A 102 -21.61 17.28 -19.23
C THR A 102 -22.67 16.27 -18.78
N GLN A 103 -23.66 16.72 -18.00
CA GLN A 103 -24.78 15.91 -17.51
C GLN A 103 -26.00 15.91 -18.46
N GLY A 104 -25.92 16.60 -19.60
CA GLY A 104 -27.02 16.71 -20.55
C GLY A 104 -28.10 17.74 -20.18
N CYS A 105 -27.87 18.54 -19.14
CA CYS A 105 -28.78 19.59 -18.65
C CYS A 105 -28.30 20.99 -19.07
N ALA A 106 -27.87 21.16 -20.33
CA ALA A 106 -27.29 22.41 -20.81
C ALA A 106 -28.22 23.62 -20.66
N GLY A 107 -29.54 23.43 -20.74
CA GLY A 107 -30.55 24.49 -20.60
C GLY A 107 -30.79 24.98 -19.17
N GLN A 108 -30.29 24.29 -18.14
CA GLN A 108 -30.46 24.66 -16.72
C GLN A 108 -29.12 24.55 -15.98
N CYS A 109 -28.21 25.47 -16.29
CA CYS A 109 -26.96 25.59 -15.54
C CYS A 109 -27.26 25.92 -14.07
N HIS A 110 -26.80 25.06 -13.15
CA HIS A 110 -26.99 25.27 -11.70
C HIS A 110 -26.31 26.55 -11.18
N PHE A 111 -25.31 27.06 -11.90
CA PHE A 111 -24.60 28.29 -11.56
C PHE A 111 -25.21 29.56 -12.19
N GLY A 112 -26.19 29.39 -13.08
CA GLY A 112 -26.87 30.47 -13.78
C GLY A 112 -25.90 31.43 -14.50
N PRO A 113 -26.19 32.75 -14.51
CA PRO A 113 -25.38 33.74 -15.23
C PRO A 113 -24.02 34.02 -14.61
N ARG A 114 -23.72 33.48 -13.41
CA ARG A 114 -22.41 33.61 -12.74
C ARG A 114 -21.47 32.44 -13.06
N CYS A 115 -21.86 31.56 -13.97
CA CYS A 115 -21.06 30.40 -14.33
C CYS A 115 -19.75 30.83 -15.01
N ARG A 116 -18.63 30.28 -14.56
CA ARG A 116 -17.29 30.52 -15.13
C ARG A 116 -16.83 29.41 -16.09
N PHE A 117 -17.70 28.43 -16.35
CA PHE A 117 -17.40 27.26 -17.18
C PHE A 117 -17.95 27.45 -18.59
N LEU A 118 -17.32 26.79 -19.57
CA LEU A 118 -17.80 26.81 -20.96
C LEU A 118 -19.12 26.07 -21.08
N HIS A 119 -20.03 26.63 -21.88
CA HIS A 119 -21.29 25.96 -22.25
C HIS A 119 -21.30 25.52 -23.72
N ASP A 120 -20.45 26.12 -24.55
CA ASP A 120 -20.25 25.71 -25.93
C ASP A 120 -19.34 24.47 -25.99
N VAL A 121 -19.92 23.37 -26.50
CA VAL A 121 -19.25 22.08 -26.66
C VAL A 121 -18.23 22.12 -27.79
N SER A 122 -18.53 22.84 -28.88
CA SER A 122 -17.66 22.96 -30.04
C SER A 122 -16.43 23.80 -29.72
N GLU A 123 -16.60 24.89 -28.96
CA GLU A 123 -15.48 25.69 -28.44
C GLU A 123 -14.55 24.85 -27.54
N TYR A 124 -15.14 24.04 -26.64
CA TYR A 124 -14.36 23.15 -25.79
C TYR A 124 -13.59 22.09 -26.59
N LEU A 125 -14.23 21.46 -27.58
CA LEU A 125 -13.58 20.46 -28.41
C LEU A 125 -12.45 21.03 -29.28
N ALA A 126 -12.57 22.29 -29.72
CA ALA A 126 -11.49 22.97 -30.43
C ALA A 126 -10.25 23.21 -29.55
N GLY A 127 -10.44 23.48 -28.25
CA GLY A 127 -9.35 23.63 -27.28
C GLY A 127 -8.83 22.31 -26.69
N LYS A 128 -9.57 21.21 -26.87
CA LYS A 128 -9.23 19.89 -26.34
C LYS A 128 -8.09 19.26 -27.17
N PRO A 129 -7.04 18.71 -26.54
CA PRO A 129 -5.99 18.03 -27.29
C PRO A 129 -6.53 16.78 -28.00
N ALA A 130 -5.85 16.36 -29.07
CA ALA A 130 -6.26 15.22 -29.89
C ALA A 130 -6.52 13.95 -29.05
N ASP A 131 -7.52 13.17 -29.48
CA ASP A 131 -7.83 11.89 -28.86
C ASP A 131 -6.67 10.90 -29.01
N LEU A 132 -6.48 10.08 -27.98
CA LEU A 132 -5.31 9.23 -27.79
C LEU A 132 -5.38 7.92 -28.58
N GLY A 133 -6.56 7.56 -29.09
CA GLY A 133 -6.78 6.34 -29.86
C GLY A 133 -8.17 6.25 -30.46
N GLN A 134 -8.36 5.24 -31.31
CA GLN A 134 -9.61 5.02 -32.07
C GLN A 134 -10.69 4.24 -31.30
N ARG A 135 -10.35 3.68 -30.14
CA ARG A 135 -11.26 2.84 -29.34
C ARG A 135 -11.36 3.35 -27.91
N CYS A 136 -12.56 3.38 -27.37
CA CYS A 136 -12.83 3.75 -25.99
C CYS A 136 -13.23 2.52 -25.19
N VAL A 137 -12.40 2.11 -24.25
CA VAL A 137 -12.63 0.93 -23.40
C VAL A 137 -13.97 1.02 -22.64
N LEU A 138 -14.34 2.22 -22.17
CA LEU A 138 -15.60 2.42 -21.44
C LEU A 138 -16.81 2.23 -22.35
N PHE A 139 -16.74 2.73 -23.59
CA PHE A 139 -17.80 2.53 -24.56
C PHE A 139 -17.88 1.07 -25.02
N ASP A 140 -16.75 0.45 -25.34
CA ASP A 140 -16.67 -0.94 -25.79
C ASP A 140 -17.18 -1.91 -24.70
N THR A 141 -16.97 -1.59 -23.42
CA THR A 141 -17.36 -2.46 -22.29
C THR A 141 -18.79 -2.23 -21.83
N PHE A 142 -19.22 -0.96 -21.70
CA PHE A 142 -20.49 -0.60 -21.06
C PHE A 142 -21.55 -0.10 -22.05
N GLY A 143 -21.22 0.00 -23.33
CA GLY A 143 -22.08 0.56 -24.36
C GLY A 143 -22.28 2.07 -24.27
N ARG A 144 -21.73 2.76 -23.27
CA ARG A 144 -21.75 4.22 -23.13
C ARG A 144 -20.52 4.69 -22.36
N CYS A 145 -19.94 5.81 -22.76
CA CYS A 145 -18.84 6.42 -22.01
C CYS A 145 -19.38 7.48 -21.04
N PRO A 146 -19.22 7.36 -19.71
CA PRO A 146 -19.73 8.34 -18.75
C PRO A 146 -19.07 9.72 -18.87
N TYR A 147 -17.91 9.81 -19.53
CA TYR A 147 -17.19 11.07 -19.73
C TYR A 147 -17.60 11.80 -21.02
N GLY A 148 -18.31 11.13 -21.96
CA GLY A 148 -18.83 11.76 -23.17
C GLY A 148 -17.79 12.63 -23.88
N VAL A 149 -18.12 13.92 -24.05
CA VAL A 149 -17.29 14.93 -24.72
C VAL A 149 -15.89 15.08 -24.10
N THR A 150 -15.76 14.94 -22.77
CA THR A 150 -14.48 15.13 -22.07
C THR A 150 -13.57 13.90 -22.15
N CYS A 151 -14.06 12.77 -22.68
CA CYS A 151 -13.29 11.54 -22.86
C CYS A 151 -12.15 11.73 -23.86
N ARG A 152 -10.93 11.28 -23.57
CA ARG A 152 -9.76 11.31 -24.47
C ARG A 152 -9.78 10.27 -25.59
N PHE A 153 -10.89 9.56 -25.72
CA PHE A 153 -11.19 8.60 -26.79
C PHE A 153 -12.57 8.91 -27.41
N GLY A 154 -12.95 10.19 -27.42
CA GLY A 154 -14.27 10.67 -27.83
C GLY A 154 -14.65 10.30 -29.25
N ARG A 155 -13.71 10.33 -30.20
CA ARG A 155 -13.92 9.93 -31.61
C ARG A 155 -14.55 8.56 -31.78
N ALA A 156 -14.33 7.64 -30.84
CA ALA A 156 -14.89 6.30 -30.88
C ALA A 156 -16.40 6.25 -30.58
N HIS A 157 -16.95 7.25 -29.89
CA HIS A 157 -18.31 7.22 -29.34
C HIS A 157 -19.03 8.57 -29.35
N LEU A 158 -18.53 9.57 -30.08
CA LEU A 158 -19.20 10.85 -30.30
C LEU A 158 -19.76 10.87 -31.73
N GLY A 159 -21.04 11.20 -31.87
CA GLY A 159 -21.66 11.40 -33.18
C GLY A 159 -21.37 12.77 -33.78
N ASP A 160 -21.92 13.04 -34.97
CA ASP A 160 -21.65 14.26 -35.74
C ASP A 160 -22.08 15.55 -35.03
N ALA A 161 -23.06 15.48 -34.14
CA ALA A 161 -23.51 16.60 -33.31
C ALA A 161 -22.86 16.60 -31.91
N HIS A 162 -21.73 15.91 -31.75
CA HIS A 162 -20.99 15.76 -30.49
C HIS A 162 -21.79 15.10 -29.35
N GLN A 163 -22.84 14.36 -29.71
CA GLN A 163 -23.65 13.57 -28.78
C GLN A 163 -22.94 12.26 -28.43
N ASN A 164 -23.06 11.85 -27.17
CA ASN A 164 -22.53 10.57 -26.71
C ASN A 164 -23.37 9.42 -27.26
N LEU A 165 -22.78 8.60 -28.12
CA LEU A 165 -23.41 7.40 -28.67
C LEU A 165 -23.65 6.39 -27.55
N VAL A 166 -24.73 5.61 -27.70
CA VAL A 166 -25.10 4.55 -26.79
C VAL A 166 -25.38 3.27 -27.57
N ASN A 167 -24.60 2.23 -27.32
CA ASN A 167 -24.93 0.87 -27.72
C ASN A 167 -25.97 0.32 -26.73
N ALA A 168 -27.24 0.29 -27.16
CA ALA A 168 -28.37 -0.06 -26.32
C ALA A 168 -28.26 -1.48 -25.72
N ALA A 169 -27.76 -2.46 -26.48
CA ALA A 169 -27.65 -3.85 -26.01
C ALA A 169 -26.66 -3.97 -24.85
N LEU A 170 -25.46 -3.39 -24.99
CA LEU A 170 -24.47 -3.37 -23.92
C LEU A 170 -24.89 -2.48 -22.75
N ALA A 171 -25.49 -1.32 -23.02
CA ALA A 171 -25.95 -0.42 -21.97
C ALA A 171 -27.03 -1.08 -21.08
N GLN A 172 -27.96 -1.82 -21.69
CA GLN A 172 -29.00 -2.57 -20.98
C GLN A 172 -28.39 -3.69 -20.12
N GLN A 173 -27.36 -4.39 -20.61
CA GLN A 173 -26.67 -5.44 -19.84
C GLN A 173 -26.06 -4.92 -18.53
N TRP A 174 -25.61 -3.66 -18.51
CA TRP A 174 -24.96 -3.02 -17.37
C TRP A 174 -25.86 -2.06 -16.58
N GLU A 175 -27.12 -1.92 -17.00
CA GLU A 175 -28.08 -1.06 -16.32
C GLU A 175 -28.33 -1.53 -14.88
N GLY A 176 -28.29 -0.60 -13.92
CA GLY A 176 -28.46 -0.90 -12.49
C GLY A 176 -27.30 -1.65 -11.82
N LYS A 177 -26.28 -2.11 -12.55
CA LYS A 177 -25.13 -2.83 -11.95
C LYS A 177 -24.12 -1.85 -11.35
N LEU A 178 -23.99 -1.89 -10.02
CA LEU A 178 -22.95 -1.17 -9.29
C LEU A 178 -21.61 -1.91 -9.38
N LEU A 179 -20.73 -1.45 -10.28
CA LEU A 179 -19.38 -2.01 -10.45
C LEU A 179 -18.49 -1.79 -9.22
N VAL A 180 -18.59 -0.60 -8.64
CA VAL A 180 -17.78 -0.17 -7.51
C VAL A 180 -18.68 0.25 -6.35
N ARG A 181 -18.45 -0.35 -5.18
CA ARG A 181 -19.14 -0.03 -3.92
C ARG A 181 -18.29 0.90 -3.04
N ASN A 182 -18.86 1.34 -1.92
CA ASN A 182 -18.19 2.16 -0.89
C ASN A 182 -17.82 3.58 -1.37
N GLY A 183 -18.67 4.18 -2.22
CA GLY A 183 -18.53 5.58 -2.63
C GLY A 183 -18.89 6.55 -1.50
N LEU A 184 -18.11 7.62 -1.34
CA LEU A 184 -18.42 8.70 -0.41
C LEU A 184 -19.53 9.59 -1.00
N SER A 185 -20.73 9.54 -0.43
CA SER A 185 -21.81 10.46 -0.80
C SER A 185 -21.51 11.90 -0.38
N LYS A 186 -22.06 12.88 -1.10
CA LYS A 186 -21.88 14.30 -0.79
C LYS A 186 -22.45 14.67 0.58
N ASP A 187 -23.58 14.07 0.95
CA ASP A 187 -24.23 14.33 2.23
C ASP A 187 -23.39 13.80 3.39
N LEU A 188 -22.90 12.56 3.30
CA LEU A 188 -22.00 12.01 4.29
C LEU A 188 -20.72 12.83 4.41
N GLN A 189 -20.13 13.23 3.28
CA GLN A 189 -18.96 14.10 3.27
C GLN A 189 -19.21 15.43 3.99
N GLN A 190 -20.37 16.05 3.77
CA GLN A 190 -20.75 17.27 4.47
C GLN A 190 -20.96 17.04 5.97
N GLN A 191 -21.62 15.95 6.36
CA GLN A 191 -21.83 15.60 7.77
C GLN A 191 -20.50 15.40 8.50
N LEU A 192 -19.55 14.70 7.89
CA LEU A 192 -18.20 14.48 8.46
C LEU A 192 -17.44 15.79 8.62
N ARG A 193 -17.40 16.63 7.56
CA ARG A 193 -16.71 17.93 7.61
C ARG A 193 -17.32 18.89 8.62
N LYS A 194 -18.64 18.88 8.76
CA LYS A 194 -19.38 19.69 9.75
C LYS A 194 -19.42 19.04 11.14
N ARG A 195 -18.79 17.86 11.33
CA ARG A 195 -18.81 17.08 12.58
C ARG A 195 -20.21 16.79 13.11
N LYS A 196 -21.18 16.61 12.21
CA LYS A 196 -22.59 16.32 12.53
C LYS A 196 -22.90 14.82 12.51
N PHE A 197 -21.95 13.98 12.10
CA PHE A 197 -22.13 12.53 12.17
C PHE A 197 -22.08 12.07 13.63
N SER A 198 -23.13 11.36 14.06
CA SER A 198 -23.24 10.87 15.43
C SER A 198 -22.55 9.51 15.58
N PHE A 199 -21.73 9.37 16.62
CA PHE A 199 -20.93 8.18 16.94
C PHE A 199 -21.39 7.57 18.27
N ARG A 200 -22.67 7.18 18.37
CA ARG A 200 -23.28 6.81 19.66
C ARG A 200 -22.56 5.63 20.31
N LYS A 201 -22.35 4.54 19.56
CA LYS A 201 -21.72 3.32 20.07
C LYS A 201 -20.26 3.56 20.49
N ALA A 202 -19.51 4.32 19.67
CA ALA A 202 -18.14 4.67 20.00
C ALA A 202 -18.06 5.58 21.23
N GLU A 203 -18.95 6.57 21.34
CA GLU A 203 -18.99 7.48 22.49
C GLU A 203 -19.36 6.77 23.78
N GLU A 204 -20.29 5.81 23.74
CA GLU A 204 -20.63 4.93 24.86
C GLU A 204 -19.43 4.14 25.36
N PHE A 205 -18.72 3.46 24.45
CA PHE A 205 -17.50 2.72 24.79
C PHE A 205 -16.41 3.62 25.39
N LEU A 206 -16.19 4.80 24.79
CA LEU A 206 -15.17 5.75 25.24
C LEU A 206 -15.50 6.35 26.61
N ARG A 207 -16.77 6.59 26.94
CA ARG A 207 -17.18 7.01 28.29
C ARG A 207 -16.83 5.96 29.33
N GLY A 208 -17.05 4.67 29.03
CA GLY A 208 -16.67 3.57 29.91
C GLY A 208 -15.16 3.51 30.21
N LEU A 209 -14.31 3.83 29.24
CA LEU A 209 -12.85 3.91 29.44
C LEU A 209 -12.44 5.07 30.35
N HIS A 210 -13.17 6.19 30.34
CA HIS A 210 -12.89 7.35 31.19
C HIS A 210 -13.46 7.21 32.60
N GLY A 211 -14.58 6.48 32.77
CA GLY A 211 -15.20 6.20 34.07
C GLY A 211 -14.31 5.40 35.04
N GLY A 212 -13.36 4.61 34.54
CA GLY A 212 -12.37 3.89 35.37
C GLY A 212 -11.20 4.74 35.90
N LYS A 213 -11.14 6.03 35.54
CA LYS A 213 -10.14 6.98 36.03
C LYS A 213 -10.81 8.31 36.39
N GLY A 214 -11.65 8.27 37.43
CA GLY A 214 -12.46 9.41 37.87
C GLY A 214 -12.38 9.67 39.38
N GLY A 215 -11.18 9.76 39.94
CA GLY A 215 -10.94 10.37 41.25
C GLY A 215 -10.19 11.68 41.08
N LYS A 216 -10.89 12.80 41.34
CA LYS A 216 -10.47 14.23 41.32
C LYS A 216 -10.45 14.95 39.97
N ALA A 217 -11.56 15.63 39.71
CA ALA A 217 -11.59 16.92 39.04
C ALA A 217 -12.15 17.99 40.00
N THR A 218 -11.28 18.91 40.43
CA THR A 218 -11.52 20.30 40.87
C THR A 218 -10.14 20.95 40.68
N GLY A 219 -9.89 22.05 40.00
CA GLY A 219 -10.59 23.31 39.70
C GLY A 219 -9.47 24.23 39.13
N GLY A 220 -9.82 25.35 38.49
CA GLY A 220 -8.91 26.14 37.66
C GLY A 220 -7.73 26.84 38.35
N SER A 221 -6.71 27.14 37.52
CA SER A 221 -5.77 28.28 37.54
C SER A 221 -5.39 28.94 38.89
N ALA A 222 -4.12 28.78 39.31
CA ALA A 222 -3.11 29.85 39.45
C ALA A 222 -2.06 29.56 40.56
N GLN A 223 -0.80 29.89 40.21
CA GLN A 223 0.32 30.35 41.05
C GLN A 223 1.03 29.44 42.08
N VAL A 224 2.34 29.71 42.10
CA VAL A 224 3.45 29.15 42.86
C VAL A 224 3.40 29.57 44.33
N SER A 225 3.70 28.69 45.28
CA SER A 225 4.62 28.95 46.41
C SER A 225 4.77 27.75 47.36
N ASN A 226 6.00 27.60 47.88
CA ASN A 226 6.48 26.63 48.87
C ASN A 226 5.69 26.67 50.19
N CYS A 227 5.63 25.52 50.90
CA CYS A 227 6.33 25.29 52.19
C CYS A 227 5.75 24.10 52.99
N THR A 228 6.66 23.18 53.34
CA THR A 228 6.89 22.50 54.64
C THR A 228 5.84 21.66 55.39
N ALA A 229 6.32 20.45 55.75
CA ALA A 229 6.26 19.75 57.06
C ALA A 229 5.19 18.67 57.35
N ALA A 230 5.68 17.42 57.32
CA ALA A 230 5.65 16.33 58.33
C ALA A 230 4.47 16.09 59.29
N GLN A 231 3.94 14.84 59.30
CA GLN A 231 4.03 13.81 60.37
C GLN A 231 3.03 12.66 60.06
N GLU A 232 3.50 11.43 59.86
CA GLU A 232 3.59 10.31 60.83
C GLU A 232 2.23 9.70 61.26
N GLY A 233 2.12 8.37 61.10
CA GLY A 233 1.00 7.57 61.59
C GLY A 233 0.96 6.16 60.99
N LEU A 234 1.62 5.22 61.66
CA LEU A 234 1.63 3.77 61.44
C LEU A 234 0.23 3.12 61.61
N GLY A 235 0.00 1.97 60.96
CA GLY A 235 -1.08 1.06 61.36
C GLY A 235 -1.45 -0.02 60.35
N ASP A 236 -0.81 -1.19 60.52
CA ASP A 236 -1.20 -2.57 60.18
C ASP A 236 -2.25 -2.93 59.11
N SER A 237 -1.88 -3.94 58.31
CA SER A 237 -2.80 -4.81 57.56
C SER A 237 -3.50 -5.80 58.51
N PRO A 238 -4.69 -6.33 58.16
CA PRO A 238 -4.65 -7.61 57.44
C PRO A 238 -5.75 -7.80 56.37
N ASN A 239 -5.35 -8.56 55.35
CA ASN A 239 -6.11 -9.46 54.48
C ASN A 239 -7.63 -9.59 54.73
N SER A 240 -8.46 -9.29 53.73
CA SER A 240 -9.81 -9.85 53.61
C SER A 240 -10.18 -10.12 52.14
N GLN A 241 -10.58 -11.36 51.92
CA GLN A 241 -11.29 -11.86 50.76
C GLN A 241 -12.70 -11.25 50.72
N GLY A 242 -13.27 -11.07 49.54
CA GLY A 242 -14.69 -10.77 49.36
C GLY A 242 -14.92 -9.62 48.40
N ALA A 243 -15.36 -9.94 47.19
CA ALA A 243 -15.99 -8.97 46.31
C ALA A 243 -17.34 -8.58 46.93
N GLU A 244 -17.44 -7.38 47.48
CA GLU A 244 -18.72 -6.80 47.89
C GLU A 244 -19.31 -5.98 46.74
N ASP A 245 -20.53 -6.36 46.36
CA ASP A 245 -21.40 -5.64 45.46
C ASP A 245 -21.62 -4.19 45.95
N ALA A 246 -21.46 -3.23 45.03
CA ALA A 246 -21.84 -1.85 45.29
C ALA A 246 -23.37 -1.74 45.50
N PRO A 247 -23.85 -0.91 46.44
CA PRO A 247 -25.28 -0.81 46.72
C PRO A 247 -26.02 -0.20 45.52
N SER A 248 -27.02 -0.93 45.02
CA SER A 248 -27.88 -0.51 43.93
C SER A 248 -28.79 0.63 44.40
N ILE A 249 -28.60 1.82 43.83
CA ILE A 249 -29.56 2.91 43.95
C ILE A 249 -30.86 2.45 43.26
N PRO A 250 -32.02 2.39 43.94
CA PRO A 250 -33.26 1.99 43.31
C PRO A 250 -33.66 3.08 42.32
N THR A 251 -33.47 2.82 41.03
CA THR A 251 -33.90 3.71 39.96
C THR A 251 -35.36 3.35 39.65
N LEU A 252 -36.30 4.15 40.14
CA LEU A 252 -37.72 4.00 39.82
C LEU A 252 -37.96 4.48 38.38
N GLY A 253 -38.20 3.53 37.48
CA GLY A 253 -38.51 3.76 36.07
C GLY A 253 -39.09 2.49 35.41
N PRO A 254 -39.67 2.60 34.20
CA PRO A 254 -40.15 1.42 33.49
C PRO A 254 -38.96 0.48 33.19
N LEU A 255 -39.09 -0.76 33.65
CA LEU A 255 -38.13 -1.83 33.38
C LEU A 255 -38.25 -2.19 31.89
N THR A 256 -37.20 -1.94 31.12
CA THR A 256 -37.16 -2.29 29.71
C THR A 256 -36.64 -3.72 29.55
N ASP A 257 -36.97 -4.37 28.43
CA ASP A 257 -36.45 -5.72 28.13
C ASP A 257 -34.91 -5.77 28.12
N GLU A 258 -34.27 -4.61 27.86
CA GLU A 258 -32.82 -4.40 27.88
C GLU A 258 -32.24 -4.45 29.31
N ASP A 259 -33.04 -4.11 30.33
CA ASP A 259 -32.65 -4.16 31.75
C ASP A 259 -32.74 -5.58 32.32
N VAL A 260 -33.68 -6.41 31.82
CA VAL A 260 -33.86 -7.81 32.23
C VAL A 260 -32.96 -8.76 31.43
N THR A 261 -32.79 -8.48 30.15
CA THR A 261 -32.11 -9.36 29.20
C THR A 261 -30.81 -8.71 28.76
N LYS A 262 -29.68 -9.11 29.37
CA LYS A 262 -28.36 -8.79 28.81
C LYS A 262 -28.26 -9.37 27.40
N LEU A 263 -28.40 -8.52 26.40
CA LEU A 263 -28.16 -8.88 25.02
C LEU A 263 -26.72 -9.41 24.94
N ARG A 264 -26.59 -10.67 24.48
CA ARG A 264 -25.28 -11.22 24.19
C ARG A 264 -24.67 -10.39 23.05
N PRO A 265 -23.34 -10.16 23.05
CA PRO A 265 -22.69 -9.56 21.90
C PRO A 265 -23.11 -10.30 20.63
N CYS A 266 -23.49 -9.55 19.59
CA CYS A 266 -23.88 -10.13 18.31
C CYS A 266 -22.78 -11.09 17.83
N GLU A 267 -23.15 -12.31 17.45
CA GLU A 267 -22.20 -13.26 16.89
C GLU A 267 -21.69 -12.72 15.56
N LYS A 268 -20.39 -12.44 15.50
CA LYS A 268 -19.77 -11.90 14.29
C LYS A 268 -19.67 -12.99 13.24
N LYS A 269 -19.84 -12.60 11.97
CA LYS A 269 -19.59 -13.48 10.84
C LYS A 269 -18.17 -14.06 10.96
N LYS A 270 -18.06 -15.38 10.98
CA LYS A 270 -16.77 -16.07 11.02
C LYS A 270 -16.00 -15.79 9.73
N LEU A 271 -14.75 -15.36 9.85
CA LEU A 271 -13.88 -15.12 8.70
C LEU A 271 -13.25 -16.45 8.24
N GLU A 272 -13.87 -17.09 7.25
CA GLU A 272 -13.39 -18.34 6.66
C GLU A 272 -12.44 -18.07 5.48
N ILE A 273 -11.17 -17.81 5.81
CA ILE A 273 -10.13 -17.55 4.81
C ILE A 273 -8.91 -18.45 4.94
N GLN A 274 -8.92 -19.44 5.82
CA GLN A 274 -7.85 -20.43 5.96
C GLN A 274 -7.55 -21.09 4.60
N GLY A 275 -6.26 -21.24 4.28
CA GLY A 275 -5.80 -21.78 3.00
C GLY A 275 -5.99 -20.88 1.77
N LYS A 276 -6.62 -19.71 1.90
CA LYS A 276 -6.83 -18.77 0.79
C LYS A 276 -5.59 -17.89 0.56
N LEU A 277 -5.36 -17.52 -0.69
CA LEU A 277 -4.27 -16.61 -1.04
C LEU A 277 -4.67 -15.16 -0.81
N TYR A 278 -4.00 -14.50 0.14
CA TYR A 278 -4.33 -13.15 0.57
C TYR A 278 -3.34 -12.12 0.00
N LEU A 279 -3.84 -11.21 -0.87
CA LEU A 279 -3.09 -10.03 -1.30
C LEU A 279 -2.95 -9.02 -0.14
N ALA A 280 -1.72 -8.72 0.25
CA ALA A 280 -1.45 -7.76 1.32
C ALA A 280 -1.87 -6.32 0.95
N PRO A 281 -2.15 -5.47 1.94
CA PRO A 281 -2.36 -4.04 1.72
C PRO A 281 -1.05 -3.36 1.31
N LEU A 282 -1.01 -2.80 0.09
CA LEU A 282 0.19 -2.19 -0.51
C LEU A 282 0.02 -0.68 -0.65
N THR A 283 0.58 0.11 0.27
CA THR A 283 0.51 1.58 0.15
C THR A 283 1.09 2.07 -1.18
N THR A 284 0.36 2.95 -1.87
CA THR A 284 0.58 3.55 -3.20
C THR A 284 0.21 2.69 -4.40
N CYS A 285 0.42 1.38 -4.34
CA CYS A 285 0.24 0.50 -5.52
C CYS A 285 -0.93 -0.48 -5.37
N GLY A 286 -1.47 -0.69 -4.18
CA GLY A 286 -2.61 -1.58 -3.88
C GLY A 286 -3.97 -0.98 -4.22
N ASN A 287 -4.01 -0.14 -5.26
CA ASN A 287 -5.22 0.51 -5.74
C ASN A 287 -6.18 -0.50 -6.38
N LEU A 288 -7.44 -0.11 -6.56
CA LEU A 288 -8.49 -1.00 -7.07
C LEU A 288 -8.13 -1.64 -8.44
N PRO A 289 -7.59 -0.90 -9.45
CA PRO A 289 -7.11 -1.51 -10.69
C PRO A 289 -6.08 -2.62 -10.47
N PHE A 290 -5.08 -2.39 -9.62
CA PHE A 290 -4.06 -3.40 -9.32
C PHE A 290 -4.65 -4.64 -8.63
N ARG A 291 -5.56 -4.44 -7.67
CA ARG A 291 -6.23 -5.57 -6.99
C ARG A 291 -7.06 -6.41 -7.97
N ARG A 292 -7.69 -5.79 -8.97
CA ARG A 292 -8.40 -6.50 -10.05
C ARG A 292 -7.46 -7.36 -10.89
N ILE A 293 -6.26 -6.88 -11.21
CA ILE A 293 -5.24 -7.68 -11.88
C ILE A 293 -4.89 -8.90 -11.04
N CYS A 294 -4.57 -8.72 -9.75
CA CYS A 294 -4.29 -9.84 -8.86
C CYS A 294 -5.47 -10.81 -8.73
N LYS A 295 -6.72 -10.29 -8.71
CA LYS A 295 -7.93 -11.11 -8.67
C LYS A 295 -8.08 -11.98 -9.90
N ARG A 296 -7.80 -11.45 -11.09
CA ARG A 296 -7.78 -12.21 -12.36
C ARG A 296 -6.73 -13.33 -12.35
N PHE A 297 -5.59 -13.10 -11.71
CA PHE A 297 -4.56 -14.14 -11.49
C PHE A 297 -4.84 -15.06 -10.30
N GLY A 298 -6.02 -14.99 -9.69
CA GLY A 298 -6.44 -15.95 -8.67
C GLY A 298 -6.13 -15.54 -7.23
N ALA A 299 -5.95 -14.26 -6.91
CA ALA A 299 -6.01 -13.81 -5.52
C ALA A 299 -7.41 -14.06 -4.93
N ASP A 300 -7.49 -14.70 -3.77
CA ASP A 300 -8.78 -15.06 -3.16
C ASP A 300 -9.30 -13.93 -2.26
N VAL A 301 -8.39 -13.36 -1.45
CA VAL A 301 -8.68 -12.26 -0.52
C VAL A 301 -7.92 -11.01 -0.96
N THR A 302 -8.61 -9.88 -1.03
CA THR A 302 -8.00 -8.58 -1.31
C THR A 302 -8.20 -7.63 -0.13
N CYS A 303 -7.25 -6.71 0.06
CA CYS A 303 -7.37 -5.67 1.06
C CYS A 303 -6.98 -4.32 0.47
N GLY A 304 -7.76 -3.29 0.80
CA GLY A 304 -7.49 -1.92 0.41
C GLY A 304 -6.16 -1.41 0.96
N GLU A 305 -5.67 -0.31 0.42
CA GLU A 305 -4.48 0.33 0.99
C GLU A 305 -4.75 0.80 2.43
N MET A 306 -3.67 0.99 3.19
CA MET A 306 -3.72 1.54 4.54
C MET A 306 -4.41 2.91 4.56
N ALA A 307 -5.61 2.97 5.13
CA ALA A 307 -6.41 4.17 5.26
C ALA A 307 -6.23 4.83 6.64
N VAL A 308 -5.90 6.12 6.67
CA VAL A 308 -5.66 6.87 7.91
C VAL A 308 -6.98 7.36 8.50
N CYS A 309 -7.33 6.87 9.70
CA CYS A 309 -8.63 7.12 10.33
C CYS A 309 -8.96 8.61 10.50
N THR A 310 -7.97 9.46 10.80
CA THR A 310 -8.20 10.90 10.94
C THR A 310 -8.67 11.55 9.63
N ASN A 311 -8.15 11.08 8.49
CA ASN A 311 -8.52 11.61 7.18
C ASN A 311 -9.89 11.11 6.73
N LEU A 312 -10.24 9.87 7.08
CA LEU A 312 -11.58 9.30 6.86
C LEU A 312 -12.65 10.09 7.60
N LEU A 313 -12.43 10.36 8.89
CA LEU A 313 -13.34 11.16 9.74
C LEU A 313 -13.48 12.61 9.25
N GLN A 314 -12.48 13.16 8.55
CA GLN A 314 -12.54 14.48 7.92
C GLN A 314 -13.25 14.47 6.56
N GLY A 315 -13.67 13.30 6.05
CA GLY A 315 -14.31 13.19 4.74
C GLY A 315 -13.37 13.52 3.58
N GLN A 316 -12.07 13.21 3.69
CA GLN A 316 -11.10 13.44 2.62
C GLN A 316 -11.31 12.43 1.48
N SER A 317 -11.69 12.91 0.29
CA SER A 317 -12.03 12.05 -0.85
C SER A 317 -10.90 11.11 -1.29
N SER A 318 -9.63 11.51 -1.12
CA SER A 318 -8.47 10.68 -1.45
C SER A 318 -8.37 9.43 -0.57
N GLU A 319 -8.72 9.55 0.70
CA GLU A 319 -8.68 8.45 1.67
C GLU A 319 -9.87 7.51 1.47
N TRP A 320 -11.05 8.08 1.24
CA TRP A 320 -12.26 7.31 0.93
C TRP A 320 -12.15 6.52 -0.38
N ALA A 321 -11.33 6.96 -1.32
CA ALA A 321 -11.06 6.19 -2.54
C ALA A 321 -10.38 4.83 -2.25
N LEU A 322 -9.67 4.69 -1.12
CA LEU A 322 -9.00 3.46 -0.71
C LEU A 322 -9.98 2.38 -0.22
N LEU A 323 -11.18 2.81 0.19
CA LEU A 323 -12.25 1.94 0.70
C LEU A 323 -13.11 1.29 -0.39
N LYS A 324 -12.93 1.73 -1.64
CA LYS A 324 -13.70 1.26 -2.79
C LYS A 324 -13.44 -0.22 -3.06
N ARG A 325 -14.53 -0.97 -3.23
CA ARG A 325 -14.56 -2.40 -3.57
C ARG A 325 -15.11 -2.57 -4.98
N HIS A 326 -14.46 -3.39 -5.81
CA HIS A 326 -15.01 -3.82 -7.09
C HIS A 326 -15.87 -5.07 -6.94
N HIS A 327 -16.91 -5.23 -7.77
CA HIS A 327 -17.83 -6.37 -7.68
C HIS A 327 -17.17 -7.74 -7.91
N THR A 328 -15.98 -7.78 -8.53
CA THR A 328 -15.20 -9.02 -8.74
C THR A 328 -14.40 -9.44 -7.50
N GLU A 329 -14.32 -8.60 -6.47
CA GLU A 329 -13.61 -8.92 -5.23
C GLU A 329 -14.55 -9.72 -4.31
N ASP A 330 -14.33 -11.03 -4.20
CA ASP A 330 -15.19 -11.94 -3.41
C ASP A 330 -15.08 -11.69 -1.90
N ILE A 331 -13.86 -11.51 -1.40
CA ILE A 331 -13.57 -11.22 0.01
C ILE A 331 -12.69 -9.98 0.06
N PHE A 332 -13.25 -8.89 0.57
CA PHE A 332 -12.59 -7.59 0.60
C PHE A 332 -12.49 -7.04 2.02
N GLY A 333 -11.26 -6.70 2.42
CA GLY A 333 -10.98 -6.03 3.68
C GLY A 333 -10.52 -4.58 3.51
N VAL A 334 -10.69 -3.80 4.58
CA VAL A 334 -10.13 -2.44 4.69
C VAL A 334 -9.11 -2.40 5.80
N GLN A 335 -7.90 -1.93 5.52
CA GLN A 335 -6.88 -1.71 6.54
C GLN A 335 -6.92 -0.27 7.07
N LEU A 336 -7.05 -0.13 8.39
CA LEU A 336 -7.07 1.15 9.10
C LEU A 336 -5.76 1.43 9.84
N GLU A 337 -5.38 2.69 9.87
CA GLU A 337 -4.19 3.21 10.56
C GLU A 337 -4.54 4.37 11.48
N GLY A 338 -4.08 4.28 12.72
CA GLY A 338 -4.27 5.30 13.75
C GLY A 338 -3.55 4.95 15.05
N ALA A 339 -3.53 5.91 15.98
CA ALA A 339 -2.73 5.82 17.21
C ALA A 339 -3.56 5.89 18.50
N PHE A 340 -4.85 6.21 18.39
CA PHE A 340 -5.71 6.55 19.53
C PHE A 340 -7.05 5.79 19.47
N PRO A 341 -7.53 5.26 20.62
CA PRO A 341 -8.80 4.53 20.70
C PRO A 341 -10.02 5.35 20.24
N ASP A 342 -10.05 6.65 20.56
CA ASP A 342 -11.14 7.55 20.20
C ASP A 342 -11.35 7.63 18.69
N THR A 343 -10.25 7.80 17.96
CA THR A 343 -10.23 7.98 16.51
C THR A 343 -10.51 6.66 15.80
N MET A 344 -9.89 5.57 16.25
CA MET A 344 -10.05 4.24 15.65
C MET A 344 -11.47 3.70 15.85
N THR A 345 -12.03 3.84 17.05
CA THR A 345 -13.39 3.35 17.37
C THR A 345 -14.46 4.13 16.61
N LYS A 346 -14.36 5.47 16.55
CA LYS A 346 -15.27 6.29 15.73
C LYS A 346 -15.16 5.95 14.25
N CYS A 347 -13.95 5.72 13.75
CA CYS A 347 -13.76 5.32 12.36
C CYS A 347 -14.37 3.93 12.08
N ALA A 348 -14.24 2.99 13.01
CA ALA A 348 -14.84 1.68 12.89
C ALA A 348 -16.38 1.75 12.84
N GLU A 349 -17.01 2.54 13.71
CA GLU A 349 -18.46 2.78 13.66
C GLU A 349 -18.90 3.45 12.35
N LEU A 350 -18.11 4.41 11.85
CA LEU A 350 -18.36 5.04 10.55
C LEU A 350 -18.38 4.01 9.43
N LEU A 351 -17.35 3.15 9.38
CA LEU A 351 -17.25 2.14 8.32
C LEU A 351 -18.41 1.16 8.40
N ASN A 352 -18.74 0.65 9.60
CA ASN A 352 -19.82 -0.30 9.81
C ASN A 352 -21.17 0.19 9.26
N ARG A 353 -21.41 1.50 9.29
CA ARG A 353 -22.67 2.12 8.86
C ARG A 353 -22.69 2.59 7.41
N THR A 354 -21.53 2.71 6.76
CA THR A 354 -21.43 3.43 5.47
C THR A 354 -20.78 2.64 4.35
N ILE A 355 -20.11 1.53 4.66
CA ILE A 355 -19.42 0.71 3.66
C ILE A 355 -19.74 -0.78 3.85
N ASP A 356 -19.59 -1.53 2.76
CA ASP A 356 -19.72 -2.97 2.66
C ASP A 356 -18.32 -3.61 2.57
N VAL A 357 -17.93 -4.36 3.61
CA VAL A 357 -16.63 -5.03 3.76
C VAL A 357 -16.81 -6.38 4.46
N ASP A 358 -15.91 -7.33 4.19
CA ASP A 358 -15.95 -8.65 4.82
C ASP A 358 -15.15 -8.70 6.13
N PHE A 359 -14.17 -7.81 6.29
CA PHE A 359 -13.39 -7.65 7.52
C PHE A 359 -12.73 -6.26 7.58
N VAL A 360 -12.36 -5.83 8.79
CA VAL A 360 -11.54 -4.64 9.02
C VAL A 360 -10.20 -5.07 9.61
N ASP A 361 -9.10 -4.57 9.06
CA ASP A 361 -7.74 -4.86 9.52
C ASP A 361 -7.11 -3.66 10.22
N ILE A 362 -6.39 -3.87 11.31
CA ILE A 362 -5.61 -2.82 11.99
C ILE A 362 -4.16 -2.93 11.56
N ASN A 363 -3.61 -1.83 11.01
CA ASN A 363 -2.19 -1.74 10.72
C ASN A 363 -1.39 -1.50 12.00
N VAL A 364 -0.63 -2.51 12.41
CA VAL A 364 0.33 -2.46 13.52
C VAL A 364 1.74 -2.82 13.02
N GLY A 365 1.96 -2.76 11.71
CA GLY A 365 3.19 -3.20 11.05
C GLY A 365 3.91 -2.12 10.23
N CYS A 366 3.28 -0.98 9.96
CA CYS A 366 3.86 0.07 9.13
C CYS A 366 5.14 0.65 9.76
N PRO A 367 6.31 0.61 9.07
CA PRO A 367 7.57 1.11 9.62
C PRO A 367 7.84 2.58 9.32
N ILE A 368 6.92 3.27 8.64
CA ILE A 368 7.11 4.66 8.17
C ILE A 368 7.29 5.59 9.37
N ASP A 369 8.36 6.38 9.37
CA ASP A 369 8.73 7.24 10.50
C ASP A 369 7.66 8.27 10.85
N LEU A 370 6.94 8.79 9.85
CA LEU A 370 5.83 9.72 10.07
C LEU A 370 4.68 9.07 10.85
N VAL A 371 4.37 7.81 10.56
CA VAL A 371 3.32 7.03 11.23
C VAL A 371 3.78 6.64 12.64
N TYR A 372 5.01 6.12 12.75
CA TYR A 372 5.60 5.73 14.02
C TYR A 372 5.69 6.90 15.02
N LYS A 373 6.12 8.08 14.56
CA LYS A 373 6.22 9.28 15.42
C LYS A 373 4.86 9.77 15.92
N LYS A 374 3.79 9.55 15.16
CA LYS A 374 2.41 9.80 15.61
C LYS A 374 1.89 8.73 16.58
N GLY A 375 2.67 7.67 16.79
CA GLY A 375 2.33 6.56 17.69
C GLY A 375 1.43 5.50 17.06
N GLY A 376 1.33 5.46 15.73
CA GLY A 376 0.63 4.44 14.95
C GLY A 376 1.57 3.38 14.35
N GLY A 377 1.02 2.46 13.58
CA GLY A 377 1.74 1.34 12.96
C GLY A 377 2.48 0.50 14.00
N CYS A 378 3.76 0.19 13.74
CA CYS A 378 4.56 -0.62 14.67
C CYS A 378 4.82 0.04 16.04
N ALA A 379 4.55 1.33 16.22
CA ALA A 379 4.61 1.98 17.54
C ALA A 379 3.53 1.45 18.50
N LEU A 380 2.41 0.92 17.99
CA LEU A 380 1.37 0.34 18.83
C LEU A 380 1.83 -0.94 19.53
N MET A 381 2.82 -1.66 18.97
CA MET A 381 3.38 -2.87 19.59
C MET A 381 4.07 -2.60 20.94
N THR A 382 4.57 -1.38 21.17
CA THR A 382 5.17 -0.98 22.45
C THR A 382 4.17 -0.29 23.38
N ARG A 383 2.94 -0.04 22.92
CA ARG A 383 1.89 0.71 23.65
C ARG A 383 0.69 -0.19 23.93
N SER A 384 0.94 -1.32 24.61
CA SER A 384 -0.05 -2.40 24.82
C SER A 384 -1.40 -1.90 25.34
N ASN A 385 -1.42 -0.99 26.33
CA ASN A 385 -2.68 -0.48 26.89
C ASN A 385 -3.54 0.27 25.86
N LYS A 386 -2.90 1.08 25.01
CA LYS A 386 -3.63 1.79 23.95
C LYS A 386 -4.07 0.83 22.85
N PHE A 387 -3.23 -0.15 22.54
CA PHE A 387 -3.53 -1.14 21.53
C PHE A 387 -4.72 -2.02 21.95
N GLU A 388 -4.75 -2.47 23.21
CA GLU A 388 -5.91 -3.16 23.80
C GLU A 388 -7.19 -2.33 23.67
N GLN A 389 -7.15 -1.06 24.09
CA GLN A 389 -8.30 -0.17 24.01
C GLN A 389 -8.80 0.02 22.57
N ILE A 390 -7.89 0.08 21.59
CA ILE A 390 -8.23 0.16 20.16
C ILE A 390 -8.93 -1.13 19.71
N VAL A 391 -8.35 -2.30 19.98
CA VAL A 391 -8.91 -3.59 19.53
C VAL A 391 -10.28 -3.80 20.15
N ARG A 392 -10.43 -3.63 21.48
CA ARG A 392 -11.71 -3.79 22.17
C ARG A 392 -12.76 -2.79 21.70
N GLY A 393 -12.37 -1.52 21.49
CA GLY A 393 -13.29 -0.49 21.02
C GLY A 393 -13.77 -0.71 19.60
N MET A 394 -12.87 -1.04 18.68
CA MET A 394 -13.27 -1.39 17.31
C MET A 394 -14.12 -2.66 17.29
N ASN A 395 -13.78 -3.66 18.11
CA ASN A 395 -14.52 -4.90 18.17
C ASN A 395 -15.95 -4.71 18.72
N SER A 396 -16.19 -3.73 19.59
CA SER A 396 -17.54 -3.47 20.13
C SER A 396 -18.50 -2.79 19.14
N VAL A 397 -17.97 -2.06 18.15
CA VAL A 397 -18.79 -1.28 17.19
C VAL A 397 -18.93 -1.92 15.81
N LEU A 398 -18.05 -2.87 15.46
CA LEU A 398 -18.05 -3.56 14.17
C LEU A 398 -18.88 -4.84 14.21
N ASP A 399 -19.72 -5.04 13.21
CA ASP A 399 -20.44 -6.30 12.97
C ASP A 399 -19.57 -7.32 12.22
N VAL A 400 -18.55 -6.83 11.51
CA VAL A 400 -17.58 -7.64 10.76
C VAL A 400 -16.38 -8.04 11.64
N PRO A 401 -15.69 -9.16 11.31
CA PRO A 401 -14.50 -9.60 12.02
C PRO A 401 -13.36 -8.58 11.92
N LEU A 402 -12.62 -8.44 13.03
CA LEU A 402 -11.49 -7.53 13.17
C LEU A 402 -10.19 -8.32 13.10
N THR A 403 -9.29 -7.95 12.19
CA THR A 403 -7.98 -8.58 12.02
C THR A 403 -6.86 -7.61 12.35
N VAL A 404 -5.66 -8.12 12.63
CA VAL A 404 -4.50 -7.28 12.95
C VAL A 404 -3.28 -7.72 12.15
N LYS A 405 -2.61 -6.78 11.47
CA LYS A 405 -1.32 -7.02 10.83
C LYS A 405 -0.17 -6.44 11.65
N ILE A 406 0.72 -7.30 12.14
CA ILE A 406 1.91 -6.95 12.96
C ILE A 406 3.23 -7.29 12.26
N ARG A 407 4.34 -6.87 12.89
CA ARG A 407 5.73 -7.27 12.59
C ARG A 407 6.29 -8.10 13.75
N THR A 408 7.49 -8.67 13.63
CA THR A 408 8.14 -9.41 14.73
C THR A 408 8.42 -8.53 15.94
N GLY A 409 8.74 -7.26 15.70
CA GLY A 409 8.99 -6.24 16.71
C GLY A 409 9.46 -4.91 16.12
N VAL A 410 9.87 -3.99 17.00
CA VAL A 410 10.41 -2.69 16.59
C VAL A 410 11.91 -2.78 16.30
N GLN A 411 12.68 -3.35 17.22
CA GLN A 411 14.13 -3.43 17.12
C GLN A 411 14.57 -4.76 16.47
N GLU A 412 15.71 -4.77 15.79
CA GLU A 412 16.33 -6.00 15.33
C GLU A 412 16.72 -6.91 16.53
N LYS A 413 16.57 -8.24 16.37
CA LYS A 413 16.81 -9.28 17.41
C LYS A 413 15.92 -9.23 18.66
N ILE A 414 15.07 -8.22 18.82
CA ILE A 414 14.11 -8.14 19.93
C ILE A 414 12.70 -8.44 19.40
N ASN A 415 12.38 -9.73 19.38
CA ASN A 415 11.09 -10.23 18.97
C ASN A 415 10.07 -10.08 20.12
N VAL A 416 8.94 -9.42 19.85
CA VAL A 416 7.87 -9.17 20.84
C VAL A 416 6.52 -9.76 20.43
N ALA A 417 6.36 -10.15 19.16
CA ALA A 417 5.09 -10.64 18.63
C ALA A 417 4.51 -11.83 19.43
N HIS A 418 5.34 -12.82 19.82
CA HIS A 418 4.93 -13.99 20.59
C HIS A 418 4.26 -13.64 21.93
N LYS A 419 4.64 -12.51 22.56
CA LYS A 419 4.03 -12.04 23.82
C LYS A 419 2.70 -11.32 23.62
N ILE A 420 2.49 -10.73 22.44
CA ILE A 420 1.35 -9.86 22.14
C ILE A 420 0.22 -10.66 21.47
N ILE A 421 0.53 -11.69 20.69
CA ILE A 421 -0.46 -12.50 19.95
C ILE A 421 -1.54 -13.11 20.86
N PRO A 422 -1.22 -13.74 22.02
CA PRO A 422 -2.25 -14.25 22.93
C PRO A 422 -3.20 -13.15 23.44
N ARG A 423 -2.64 -11.97 23.73
CA ARG A 423 -3.43 -10.82 24.19
C ARG A 423 -4.35 -10.29 23.09
N ILE A 424 -3.86 -10.22 21.84
CA ILE A 424 -4.68 -9.82 20.69
C ILE A 424 -5.92 -10.72 20.54
N ARG A 425 -5.75 -12.03 20.76
CA ARG A 425 -6.85 -13.00 20.78
C ARG A 425 -7.83 -12.70 21.92
N GLU A 426 -7.34 -12.48 23.14
CA GLU A 426 -8.18 -12.12 24.31
C GLU A 426 -8.93 -10.80 24.13
N TRP A 427 -8.37 -9.85 23.38
CA TRP A 427 -9.00 -8.57 23.06
C TRP A 427 -10.11 -8.70 22.01
N GLY A 428 -10.20 -9.84 21.32
CA GLY A 428 -11.30 -10.18 20.41
C GLY A 428 -10.96 -10.07 18.92
N ALA A 429 -9.68 -10.02 18.53
CA ALA A 429 -9.34 -10.12 17.11
C ALA A 429 -9.60 -11.54 16.58
N SER A 430 -10.09 -11.64 15.34
CA SER A 430 -10.44 -12.90 14.69
C SER A 430 -9.27 -13.55 13.95
N MET A 431 -8.24 -12.78 13.60
CA MET A 431 -7.05 -13.26 12.88
C MET A 431 -5.88 -12.29 13.07
N VAL A 432 -4.66 -12.83 13.12
CA VAL A 432 -3.42 -12.06 13.08
C VAL A 432 -2.62 -12.38 11.83
N THR A 433 -2.05 -11.37 11.18
CA THR A 433 -1.01 -11.55 10.17
C THR A 433 0.33 -11.06 10.71
N LEU A 434 1.35 -11.91 10.64
CA LEU A 434 2.70 -11.58 11.10
C LEU A 434 3.66 -11.42 9.92
N HIS A 435 4.24 -10.23 9.78
CA HIS A 435 5.41 -10.04 8.91
C HIS A 435 6.68 -10.46 9.64
N GLY A 436 7.42 -11.44 9.10
CA GLY A 436 8.66 -12.01 9.66
C GLY A 436 9.87 -11.06 9.71
N ARG A 437 9.65 -9.74 9.75
CA ARG A 437 10.70 -8.73 9.92
C ARG A 437 10.38 -7.77 11.04
N SER A 438 11.41 -7.24 11.69
CA SER A 438 11.28 -6.10 12.58
C SER A 438 11.07 -4.80 11.80
N ARG A 439 10.71 -3.71 12.49
CA ARG A 439 10.63 -2.38 11.87
C ARG A 439 11.99 -1.94 11.33
N GLU A 440 13.05 -2.06 12.13
CA GLU A 440 14.41 -1.63 11.79
C GLU A 440 14.98 -2.38 10.59
N GLN A 441 14.69 -3.68 10.49
CA GLN A 441 15.10 -4.51 9.36
C GLN A 441 14.49 -4.07 8.03
N ARG A 442 13.39 -3.29 8.03
CA ARG A 442 12.68 -2.85 6.82
C ARG A 442 12.54 -3.94 5.75
N TYR A 443 13.42 -3.94 4.74
CA TYR A 443 13.58 -4.94 3.68
C TYR A 443 15.07 -5.33 3.45
N THR A 444 15.96 -5.09 4.41
CA THR A 444 17.40 -5.36 4.27
C THR A 444 17.80 -6.79 4.64
N ARG A 445 16.93 -7.50 5.38
CA ARG A 445 17.14 -8.87 5.85
C ARG A 445 16.03 -9.79 5.35
N SER A 446 16.29 -11.09 5.31
CA SER A 446 15.27 -12.10 5.03
C SER A 446 14.22 -12.15 6.14
N ALA A 447 13.01 -12.59 5.80
CA ALA A 447 11.95 -12.84 6.77
C ALA A 447 12.23 -14.12 7.57
N ASP A 448 12.06 -14.02 8.89
CA ASP A 448 12.22 -15.11 9.84
C ASP A 448 10.93 -15.95 9.88
N TRP A 449 10.92 -17.03 9.11
CA TRP A 449 9.79 -17.95 8.99
C TRP A 449 9.70 -18.96 10.15
N GLU A 450 10.82 -19.29 10.78
CA GLU A 450 10.87 -20.16 11.96
C GLU A 450 10.15 -19.49 13.13
N TYR A 451 10.41 -18.19 13.34
CA TYR A 451 9.69 -17.41 14.34
C TYR A 451 8.20 -17.21 14.00
N ILE A 452 7.85 -17.12 12.70
CA ILE A 452 6.44 -17.12 12.29
C ILE A 452 5.76 -18.44 12.69
N ALA A 453 6.41 -19.58 12.48
CA ALA A 453 5.90 -20.89 12.83
C ALA A 453 5.66 -21.03 14.35
N GLU A 454 6.62 -20.56 15.17
CA GLU A 454 6.47 -20.49 16.62
C GLU A 454 5.24 -19.65 17.02
N CYS A 455 5.12 -18.46 16.43
CA CYS A 455 3.98 -17.56 16.66
C CYS A 455 2.65 -18.17 16.21
N ALA A 456 2.62 -18.94 15.11
CA ALA A 456 1.43 -19.61 14.62
C ALA A 456 0.91 -20.65 15.64
N ARG A 457 1.83 -21.41 16.25
CA ARG A 457 1.49 -22.37 17.30
C ARG A 457 0.93 -21.68 18.55
N ILE A 458 1.48 -20.52 18.92
CA ILE A 458 1.02 -19.70 20.05
C ILE A 458 -0.36 -19.06 19.78
N ALA A 459 -0.64 -18.70 18.52
CA ALA A 459 -1.91 -18.07 18.14
C ALA A 459 -3.12 -19.02 18.25
N SER A 460 -2.89 -20.32 18.11
CA SER A 460 -3.94 -21.34 18.07
C SER A 460 -4.92 -21.28 19.25
N PRO A 461 -6.24 -21.45 19.02
CA PRO A 461 -6.95 -21.68 17.75
C PRO A 461 -7.17 -20.45 16.84
N MET A 462 -6.73 -19.24 17.20
CA MET A 462 -6.88 -18.09 16.30
C MET A 462 -5.96 -18.25 15.07
N PRO A 463 -6.47 -18.08 13.84
CA PRO A 463 -5.65 -18.24 12.64
C PRO A 463 -4.54 -17.18 12.58
N LEU A 464 -3.34 -17.62 12.20
CA LEU A 464 -2.20 -16.76 11.94
C LEU A 464 -1.76 -16.88 10.48
N PHE A 465 -1.69 -15.74 9.80
CA PHE A 465 -1.19 -15.63 8.43
C PHE A 465 0.28 -15.24 8.43
N GLY A 466 1.09 -16.03 7.73
CA GLY A 466 2.50 -15.74 7.50
C GLY A 466 2.67 -14.70 6.40
N ASN A 467 3.58 -13.75 6.59
CA ASN A 467 3.92 -12.76 5.58
C ASN A 467 5.43 -12.52 5.55
N GLY A 468 6.02 -12.55 4.35
CA GLY A 468 7.46 -12.28 4.16
C GLY A 468 8.08 -13.28 3.18
N ASP A 469 8.92 -12.81 2.28
CA ASP A 469 9.74 -13.52 1.29
C ASP A 469 9.09 -14.70 0.54
N ILE A 470 7.79 -14.63 0.27
CA ILE A 470 7.12 -15.55 -0.68
C ILE A 470 7.34 -15.03 -2.10
N LEU A 471 8.26 -15.66 -2.84
CA LEU A 471 8.70 -15.25 -4.18
C LEU A 471 8.24 -16.25 -5.26
N SER A 472 7.95 -17.48 -4.86
CA SER A 472 7.60 -18.61 -5.72
C SER A 472 6.54 -19.50 -5.08
N TYR A 473 5.99 -20.45 -5.87
CA TYR A 473 5.10 -21.47 -5.34
C TYR A 473 5.80 -22.40 -4.33
N GLU A 474 7.09 -22.67 -4.53
CA GLU A 474 7.90 -23.46 -3.59
C GLU A 474 8.01 -22.76 -2.22
N ASP A 475 8.22 -21.45 -2.21
CA ASP A 475 8.23 -20.65 -0.97
C ASP A 475 6.87 -20.70 -0.27
N ALA A 476 5.79 -20.57 -1.04
CA ALA A 476 4.42 -20.67 -0.53
C ALA A 476 4.16 -22.04 0.11
N ASN A 477 4.57 -23.12 -0.54
CA ASN A 477 4.44 -24.47 -0.03
C ASN A 477 5.24 -24.68 1.26
N ARG A 478 6.52 -24.25 1.27
CA ARG A 478 7.36 -24.30 2.48
C ARG A 478 6.74 -23.54 3.63
N ALA A 479 6.21 -22.34 3.37
CA ALA A 479 5.54 -21.52 4.37
C ALA A 479 4.28 -22.22 4.93
N MET A 480 3.44 -22.81 4.07
CA MET A 480 2.26 -23.55 4.51
C MET A 480 2.62 -24.79 5.34
N GLN A 481 3.70 -25.49 5.00
CA GLN A 481 4.20 -26.65 5.75
C GLN A 481 4.66 -26.29 7.18
N MET A 482 5.02 -25.03 7.43
CA MET A 482 5.40 -24.55 8.76
C MET A 482 4.21 -24.35 9.73
N GLY A 483 2.98 -24.68 9.32
CA GLY A 483 1.80 -24.67 10.19
C GLY A 483 1.09 -23.33 10.31
N VAL A 484 1.34 -22.39 9.38
CA VAL A 484 0.53 -21.16 9.28
C VAL A 484 -0.85 -21.48 8.68
N SER A 485 -1.88 -20.72 9.07
CA SER A 485 -3.25 -20.93 8.57
C SER A 485 -3.47 -20.43 7.14
N GLY A 486 -2.54 -19.63 6.63
CA GLY A 486 -2.56 -19.07 5.29
C GLY A 486 -1.36 -18.15 5.07
N ILE A 487 -1.17 -17.75 3.82
CA ILE A 487 -0.09 -16.85 3.43
C ILE A 487 -0.64 -15.54 2.88
N MET A 488 -0.04 -14.45 3.36
CA MET A 488 -0.28 -13.13 2.80
C MET A 488 0.87 -12.75 1.87
N ILE A 489 0.55 -12.58 0.59
CA ILE A 489 1.49 -12.25 -0.48
C ILE A 489 1.49 -10.73 -0.65
N ALA A 490 2.65 -10.12 -0.43
CA ALA A 490 2.79 -8.67 -0.37
C ALA A 490 3.75 -8.13 -1.43
N ARG A 491 4.40 -7.02 -1.08
CA ARG A 491 5.63 -6.54 -1.70
C ARG A 491 6.77 -7.34 -1.07
N GLN A 492 7.39 -8.24 -1.81
CA GLN A 492 8.81 -8.48 -1.54
C GLN A 492 9.58 -7.83 -2.69
N VAL A 493 10.53 -7.00 -2.31
CA VAL A 493 11.71 -6.79 -3.15
C VAL A 493 12.40 -8.16 -3.16
N PRO A 494 12.84 -8.74 -4.28
CA PRO A 494 12.79 -8.38 -5.67
C PRO A 494 11.71 -9.19 -6.38
N VAL A 495 10.85 -9.96 -5.69
CA VAL A 495 9.68 -10.64 -6.26
C VAL A 495 8.50 -10.62 -5.28
N GLY A 496 7.30 -10.29 -5.74
CA GLY A 496 6.07 -10.28 -4.94
C GLY A 496 4.90 -9.89 -5.83
N ALA A 497 3.70 -9.67 -5.31
CA ALA A 497 2.54 -9.37 -6.16
C ALA A 497 2.78 -8.17 -7.10
N LEU A 498 3.54 -7.14 -6.67
CA LEU A 498 3.88 -5.98 -7.50
C LEU A 498 4.83 -6.27 -8.68
N ILE A 499 5.56 -7.37 -8.62
CA ILE A 499 6.57 -7.74 -9.63
C ILE A 499 6.05 -8.90 -10.46
N LYS A 500 5.26 -9.76 -9.83
CA LYS A 500 4.67 -10.97 -10.40
C LYS A 500 3.22 -11.10 -9.96
N PRO A 501 2.26 -10.35 -10.55
CA PRO A 501 0.85 -10.50 -10.22
C PRO A 501 0.33 -11.92 -10.45
N TRP A 502 0.93 -12.68 -11.37
CA TRP A 502 0.59 -14.08 -11.65
C TRP A 502 1.14 -15.08 -10.64
N LEU A 503 1.86 -14.65 -9.59
CA LEU A 503 2.34 -15.55 -8.52
C LEU A 503 1.18 -16.32 -7.86
N PHE A 504 -0.02 -15.72 -7.81
CA PHE A 504 -1.22 -16.41 -7.32
C PHE A 504 -1.56 -17.63 -8.20
N THR A 505 -1.48 -17.49 -9.53
CA THR A 505 -1.67 -18.60 -10.48
C THR A 505 -0.56 -19.64 -10.32
N GLU A 506 0.70 -19.23 -10.15
CA GLU A 506 1.80 -20.17 -9.92
C GLU A 506 1.60 -21.02 -8.68
N ILE A 507 1.09 -20.42 -7.60
CA ILE A 507 0.80 -21.14 -6.35
C ILE A 507 -0.38 -22.09 -6.55
N LYS A 508 -1.40 -21.70 -7.30
CA LYS A 508 -2.56 -22.57 -7.57
C LYS A 508 -2.21 -23.74 -8.50
N GLU A 509 -1.40 -23.49 -9.52
CA GLU A 509 -1.00 -24.48 -10.52
C GLU A 509 0.27 -25.26 -10.15
N GLN A 510 0.94 -24.88 -9.05
CA GLN A 510 2.14 -25.55 -8.55
C GLN A 510 3.28 -25.62 -9.59
N ARG A 511 3.44 -24.54 -10.38
CA ARG A 511 4.48 -24.44 -11.42
C ARG A 511 5.00 -23.03 -11.59
N HIS A 512 6.23 -22.92 -12.09
CA HIS A 512 6.78 -21.65 -12.54
C HIS A 512 6.22 -21.27 -13.91
N TRP A 513 5.71 -20.05 -14.02
CA TRP A 513 5.27 -19.42 -15.24
C TRP A 513 6.37 -18.53 -15.80
N ASP A 514 6.80 -18.84 -17.03
CA ASP A 514 7.64 -17.97 -17.83
C ASP A 514 6.76 -17.18 -18.82
N ILE A 515 6.35 -15.97 -18.42
CA ILE A 515 5.45 -15.14 -19.23
C ILE A 515 6.25 -14.37 -20.28
N SER A 516 5.75 -14.35 -21.51
CA SER A 516 6.33 -13.62 -22.63
C SER A 516 6.26 -12.10 -22.44
N SER A 517 7.02 -11.35 -23.24
CA SER A 517 6.97 -9.88 -23.26
C SER A 517 5.57 -9.35 -23.61
N SER A 518 4.93 -9.95 -24.61
CA SER A 518 3.60 -9.57 -25.11
C SER A 518 2.52 -9.78 -24.06
N GLU A 519 2.50 -10.95 -23.40
CA GLU A 519 1.55 -11.22 -22.31
C GLU A 519 1.77 -10.25 -21.14
N ARG A 520 3.03 -9.94 -20.78
CA ARG A 520 3.32 -8.93 -19.75
C ARG A 520 2.79 -7.55 -20.14
N PHE A 521 2.92 -7.17 -21.40
CA PHE A 521 2.39 -5.91 -21.91
C PHE A 521 0.86 -5.89 -21.92
N ASP A 522 0.21 -7.01 -22.22
CA ASP A 522 -1.25 -7.14 -22.11
C ASP A 522 -1.74 -6.97 -20.66
N ILE A 523 -0.98 -7.42 -19.67
CA ILE A 523 -1.31 -7.15 -18.26
C ILE A 523 -1.22 -5.64 -17.95
N LEU A 524 -0.22 -4.94 -18.48
CA LEU A 524 -0.13 -3.48 -18.33
C LEU A 524 -1.31 -2.77 -19.00
N LYS A 525 -1.73 -3.27 -20.16
CA LYS A 525 -2.92 -2.79 -20.88
C LYS A 525 -4.21 -3.04 -20.09
N ASP A 526 -4.35 -4.19 -19.45
CA ASP A 526 -5.48 -4.45 -18.56
C ASP A 526 -5.49 -3.49 -17.37
N PHE A 527 -4.32 -3.19 -16.80
CA PHE A 527 -4.21 -2.22 -15.72
C PHE A 527 -4.63 -0.81 -16.17
N THR A 528 -4.20 -0.36 -17.36
CA THR A 528 -4.63 0.94 -17.87
C THR A 528 -6.13 0.98 -18.15
N ASN A 529 -6.69 -0.09 -18.72
CA ASN A 529 -8.14 -0.23 -18.94
C ASN A 529 -8.93 -0.10 -17.63
N TYR A 530 -8.53 -0.84 -16.59
CA TYR A 530 -9.15 -0.74 -15.26
C TYR A 530 -8.92 0.63 -14.61
N GLY A 531 -7.78 1.28 -14.88
CA GLY A 531 -7.48 2.63 -14.44
C GLY A 531 -8.40 3.67 -15.06
N LEU A 532 -8.65 3.59 -16.36
CA LEU A 532 -9.58 4.47 -17.08
C LEU A 532 -11.03 4.29 -16.58
N GLU A 533 -11.42 3.07 -16.23
CA GLU A 533 -12.73 2.79 -15.59
C GLU A 533 -12.82 3.42 -14.20
N HIS A 534 -11.75 3.32 -13.40
CA HIS A 534 -11.79 3.72 -11.99
C HIS A 534 -11.53 5.21 -11.75
N TRP A 535 -10.61 5.82 -12.49
CA TRP A 535 -10.21 7.23 -12.35
C TRP A 535 -10.77 8.13 -13.44
N GLY A 536 -11.07 7.56 -14.61
CA GLY A 536 -11.71 8.25 -15.70
C GLY A 536 -10.93 8.20 -17.01
N SER A 537 -11.67 8.43 -18.11
CA SER A 537 -11.10 8.58 -19.44
C SER A 537 -10.89 10.04 -19.86
N ASP A 538 -11.15 11.00 -18.98
CA ASP A 538 -10.80 12.40 -19.17
C ASP A 538 -9.29 12.65 -18.98
N THR A 539 -8.80 13.84 -19.32
CA THR A 539 -7.37 14.19 -19.17
C THR A 539 -6.86 13.91 -17.76
N GLN A 540 -7.66 14.22 -16.72
CA GLN A 540 -7.29 13.96 -15.33
C GLN A 540 -7.21 12.47 -15.01
N GLY A 541 -8.19 11.68 -15.45
CA GLY A 541 -8.23 10.24 -15.23
C GLY A 541 -7.10 9.49 -15.95
N VAL A 542 -6.79 9.88 -17.19
CA VAL A 542 -5.66 9.34 -17.96
C VAL A 542 -4.33 9.61 -17.25
N GLU A 543 -4.07 10.85 -16.84
CA GLU A 543 -2.82 11.20 -16.17
C GLU A 543 -2.69 10.57 -14.78
N LYS A 544 -3.81 10.41 -14.08
CA LYS A 544 -3.84 9.67 -12.82
C LYS A 544 -3.51 8.18 -13.05
N THR A 545 -4.09 7.57 -14.08
CA THR A 545 -3.79 6.19 -14.49
C THR A 545 -2.31 6.04 -14.82
N ARG A 546 -1.77 6.95 -15.64
CA ARG A 546 -0.34 6.99 -16.01
C ARG A 546 0.55 7.04 -14.78
N LYS A 547 0.26 7.93 -13.83
CA LYS A 547 1.05 8.06 -12.61
C LYS A 547 1.09 6.76 -11.79
N PHE A 548 -0.04 6.09 -11.61
CA PHE A 548 -0.06 4.82 -10.87
C PHE A 548 0.58 3.67 -11.66
N LEU A 549 0.48 3.67 -12.99
CA LEU A 549 1.20 2.75 -13.85
C LEU A 549 2.71 2.92 -13.68
N LEU A 550 3.23 4.15 -13.73
CA LEU A 550 4.65 4.45 -13.55
C LEU A 550 5.16 4.04 -12.16
N GLU A 551 4.37 4.28 -11.10
CA GLU A 551 4.72 3.80 -9.76
C GLU A 551 4.77 2.27 -9.73
N TRP A 552 3.91 1.56 -10.47
CA TRP A 552 3.94 0.11 -10.56
C TRP A 552 5.11 -0.43 -11.39
N LEU A 553 5.43 0.20 -12.54
CA LEU A 553 6.59 -0.13 -13.37
C LEU A 553 7.91 -0.05 -12.60
N SER A 554 8.02 0.89 -11.65
CA SER A 554 9.17 1.00 -10.75
C SER A 554 9.43 -0.25 -9.86
N PHE A 555 8.44 -1.13 -9.77
CA PHE A 555 8.58 -2.46 -9.17
C PHE A 555 8.74 -3.54 -10.23
N LEU A 556 7.91 -3.52 -11.27
CA LEU A 556 7.89 -4.55 -12.31
C LEU A 556 9.24 -4.73 -13.02
N CYS A 557 10.03 -3.66 -13.17
CA CYS A 557 11.36 -3.72 -13.78
C CYS A 557 12.39 -4.61 -13.07
N ARG A 558 12.05 -5.11 -11.87
CA ARG A 558 12.89 -6.06 -11.14
C ARG A 558 12.65 -7.52 -11.53
N TYR A 559 11.57 -7.79 -12.27
CA TYR A 559 11.25 -9.14 -12.73
C TYR A 559 12.29 -9.60 -13.75
N ILE A 560 12.85 -10.78 -13.51
CA ILE A 560 13.66 -11.49 -14.49
C ILE A 560 12.83 -12.66 -15.01
N PRO A 561 12.64 -12.79 -16.34
CA PRO A 561 11.99 -13.95 -16.93
C PRO A 561 12.60 -15.27 -16.47
N VAL A 562 11.74 -16.26 -16.21
CA VAL A 562 12.14 -17.55 -15.64
C VAL A 562 13.10 -18.27 -16.59
N GLY A 563 12.86 -18.18 -17.90
CA GLY A 563 13.73 -18.78 -18.92
C GLY A 563 15.14 -18.17 -19.00
N LEU A 564 15.38 -17.01 -18.37
CA LEU A 564 16.70 -16.38 -18.31
C LEU A 564 17.46 -16.74 -17.03
N LEU A 565 16.76 -17.18 -15.98
CA LEU A 565 17.37 -17.49 -14.69
C LEU A 565 18.20 -18.78 -14.76
N GLU A 566 19.41 -18.73 -14.20
CA GLU A 566 20.30 -19.89 -14.07
C GLU A 566 19.85 -20.83 -12.95
N HIS A 567 19.29 -20.27 -11.87
CA HIS A 567 18.78 -21.00 -10.72
C HIS A 567 17.42 -20.46 -10.30
N LEU A 568 16.51 -21.35 -9.94
CA LEU A 568 15.21 -21.03 -9.38
C LEU A 568 15.15 -21.48 -7.90
N PRO A 569 14.40 -20.77 -7.03
CA PRO A 569 13.72 -19.49 -7.25
C PRO A 569 14.66 -18.27 -7.05
N GLN A 570 14.32 -17.14 -7.68
CA GLN A 570 15.05 -15.87 -7.48
C GLN A 570 14.95 -15.40 -6.03
N ARG A 571 16.08 -15.05 -5.40
CA ARG A 571 16.12 -14.67 -3.97
C ARG A 571 15.93 -13.19 -3.73
N ILE A 572 15.64 -12.85 -2.47
CA ILE A 572 15.31 -11.47 -2.09
C ILE A 572 16.42 -10.42 -2.41
N ASN A 573 17.67 -10.82 -2.23
CA ASN A 573 18.80 -9.90 -2.35
C ASN A 573 19.39 -9.89 -3.78
N GLU A 574 18.84 -10.72 -4.68
CA GLU A 574 19.32 -10.85 -6.06
C GLU A 574 18.64 -9.81 -6.93
N ARG A 575 19.25 -8.62 -6.97
CA ARG A 575 18.85 -7.58 -7.93
C ARG A 575 19.26 -7.99 -9.34
N PRO A 576 18.43 -7.73 -10.35
CA PRO A 576 18.84 -7.95 -11.73
C PRO A 576 20.06 -7.09 -12.05
N PRO A 577 21.15 -7.69 -12.58
CA PRO A 577 22.18 -6.92 -13.27
C PRO A 577 21.60 -6.33 -14.56
N TYR A 578 22.36 -5.50 -15.28
CA TYR A 578 21.97 -5.12 -16.63
C TYR A 578 22.02 -6.35 -17.54
N TYR A 579 20.92 -6.65 -18.21
CA TYR A 579 20.81 -7.78 -19.12
C TYR A 579 19.95 -7.42 -20.33
N LEU A 580 20.26 -8.02 -21.48
CA LEU A 580 19.38 -7.95 -22.65
C LEU A 580 18.35 -9.07 -22.52
N GLY A 581 17.07 -8.70 -22.58
CA GLY A 581 15.97 -9.65 -22.58
C GLY A 581 15.90 -10.43 -23.90
N ARG A 582 14.89 -11.29 -24.04
CA ARG A 582 14.69 -12.06 -25.27
C ARG A 582 14.29 -11.18 -26.46
N ASP A 583 13.71 -10.02 -26.17
CA ASP A 583 13.32 -9.01 -27.15
C ASP A 583 13.48 -7.59 -26.59
N TYR A 584 13.23 -6.60 -27.45
CA TYR A 584 13.28 -5.19 -27.11
C TYR A 584 12.35 -4.83 -25.95
N LEU A 585 11.14 -5.37 -25.94
CA LEU A 585 10.12 -5.02 -24.95
C LEU A 585 10.46 -5.58 -23.57
N GLU A 586 11.05 -6.77 -23.48
CA GLU A 586 11.59 -7.32 -22.24
C GLU A 586 12.70 -6.44 -21.68
N THR A 587 13.60 -5.99 -22.56
CA THR A 587 14.72 -5.12 -22.21
C THR A 587 14.21 -3.75 -21.74
N LEU A 588 13.22 -3.19 -22.43
CA LEU A 588 12.59 -1.93 -22.07
C LEU A 588 11.89 -2.02 -20.71
N MET A 589 11.16 -3.11 -20.46
CA MET A 589 10.51 -3.36 -19.16
C MET A 589 11.52 -3.59 -18.02
N ALA A 590 12.71 -4.12 -18.30
CA ALA A 590 13.77 -4.31 -17.31
C ALA A 590 14.53 -3.01 -16.96
N SER A 591 14.37 -1.94 -17.75
CA SER A 591 15.05 -0.66 -17.51
C SER A 591 14.65 -0.05 -16.17
N GLN A 592 15.63 0.52 -15.47
CA GLN A 592 15.42 1.29 -14.23
C GLN A 592 15.30 2.80 -14.50
N ASN A 593 15.39 3.23 -15.76
CA ASN A 593 15.26 4.64 -16.11
C ASN A 593 13.79 5.06 -16.21
N VAL A 594 13.48 6.25 -15.70
CA VAL A 594 12.12 6.80 -15.71
C VAL A 594 11.66 7.10 -17.12
N ASP A 595 12.55 7.57 -17.99
CA ASP A 595 12.20 7.91 -19.38
C ASP A 595 11.70 6.68 -20.15
N ASP A 596 12.27 5.50 -19.89
CA ASP A 596 11.84 4.25 -20.50
C ASP A 596 10.47 3.81 -19.97
N TRP A 597 10.17 4.04 -18.68
CA TRP A 597 8.83 3.82 -18.14
C TRP A 597 7.79 4.78 -18.75
N ILE A 598 8.19 6.03 -19.02
CA ILE A 598 7.35 7.00 -19.71
C ILE A 598 7.05 6.50 -21.12
N LYS A 599 8.04 6.02 -21.89
CA LYS A 599 7.81 5.41 -23.21
C LYS A 599 6.80 4.28 -23.17
N ILE A 600 6.92 3.34 -22.22
CA ILE A 600 5.93 2.26 -22.03
C ILE A 600 4.53 2.84 -21.78
N SER A 601 4.43 3.87 -20.94
CA SER A 601 3.16 4.53 -20.67
C SER A 601 2.59 5.24 -21.90
N GLU A 602 3.43 5.76 -22.80
CA GLU A 602 3.00 6.40 -24.04
C GLU A 602 2.45 5.41 -25.06
N LEU A 603 3.00 4.20 -25.11
CA LEU A 603 2.45 3.11 -25.93
C LEU A 603 1.03 2.73 -25.49
N LEU A 604 0.68 2.90 -24.21
CA LEU A 604 -0.62 2.49 -23.66
C LEU A 604 -1.64 3.63 -23.52
N LEU A 605 -1.17 4.85 -23.22
CA LEU A 605 -2.00 6.02 -22.89
C LEU A 605 -1.72 7.23 -23.80
N GLY A 606 -0.98 7.05 -24.88
CA GLY A 606 -0.59 8.11 -25.81
C GLY A 606 0.48 9.07 -25.25
N PRO A 607 0.90 10.08 -26.03
CA PRO A 607 2.05 10.92 -25.72
C PRO A 607 1.85 11.75 -24.44
N VAL A 608 2.94 11.98 -23.69
CA VAL A 608 2.89 12.90 -22.53
C VAL A 608 3.04 14.36 -22.95
N PRO A 609 2.52 15.32 -22.17
CA PRO A 609 2.84 16.72 -22.35
C PRO A 609 4.36 16.98 -22.17
N PRO A 610 4.98 17.93 -22.89
CA PRO A 610 6.42 18.21 -22.79
C PRO A 610 6.92 18.58 -21.39
N SER A 611 6.03 19.07 -20.51
CA SER A 611 6.33 19.44 -19.12
C SER A 611 6.13 18.29 -18.12
N PHE A 612 5.73 17.10 -18.59
CA PHE A 612 5.48 15.96 -17.72
C PHE A 612 6.79 15.46 -17.11
N THR A 613 6.84 15.42 -15.79
CA THR A 613 7.97 14.84 -15.06
C THR A 613 7.45 13.89 -14.00
N PHE A 614 8.09 12.74 -13.88
CA PHE A 614 7.75 11.72 -12.90
C PHE A 614 8.92 11.45 -11.97
N LEU A 615 8.64 11.39 -10.68
CA LEU A 615 9.58 10.95 -9.66
C LEU A 615 8.91 9.86 -8.83
N PRO A 616 9.44 8.61 -8.85
CA PRO A 616 8.86 7.50 -8.12
C PRO A 616 8.85 7.79 -6.62
N LYS A 617 7.75 7.44 -5.96
CA LYS A 617 7.56 7.69 -4.52
C LYS A 617 8.48 6.83 -3.66
N HIS A 618 8.82 5.65 -4.17
CA HIS A 618 9.78 4.74 -3.57
C HIS A 618 11.10 4.87 -4.33
N LYS A 619 12.18 5.28 -3.64
CA LYS A 619 13.51 5.10 -4.22
C LYS A 619 13.70 3.61 -4.45
N ALA A 620 13.93 3.21 -5.68
CA ALA A 620 14.29 1.83 -6.02
C ALA A 620 15.54 1.35 -5.24
N ASN A 621 16.32 2.30 -4.72
CA ASN A 621 17.45 2.10 -3.82
C ASN A 621 17.06 2.42 -2.37
N SER A 622 16.54 1.42 -1.67
CA SER A 622 16.43 1.44 -0.20
C SER A 622 17.73 1.03 0.50
N TYR A 623 18.81 0.80 -0.25
CA TYR A 623 20.15 0.59 0.28
C TYR A 623 20.82 1.97 0.37
N ARG A 624 21.33 2.32 1.55
CA ARG A 624 22.24 3.44 1.75
C ARG A 624 23.52 2.92 2.35
#